data_AF-A0AA44R4J6-F1
#
_entry.id   AF-A0AA44R4J6-F1
#
_cell.length_a   1.000
_cell.length_b   1.000
_cell.length_c   1.000
_cell.angle_alpha   90.00
_cell.angle_beta   90.00
_cell.angle_gamma   90.00
#
_symmetry.space_group_name_H-M   'P 1'
#
loop_
_entity.id
_entity.type
_entity.pdbx_description
1 polymer ?
#
loop_
_entity_poly.entity_id
_entity_poly.type
_entity_poly.pdbx_seq_one_letter_code
_entity_poly.pdbx_strand_id
1 'polypeptide(L)'
;MIEICFEEKNDAAHVYRQLKKRTESLYKETSVYLDGKKVIIHIPLCESNYIEKILLPVLLYFIMNVKQNEWIHTILKEKFFYEEQEECHQILHMAQEILKERRKGVARDLTRHKFETYIMSSLNDWLCDPLSFSFSSYVRFRLRTYREMVARLAEVAIDEYKMEQEYQMFIETLRQQVSGRKSRLSCVHLIFDESFIFYDDKGRRLKQERLVQYIDEELLKQKDVYIDTKVIAPLLSISPKKIYLYTKEQDHNMIVTLRNVFQERVQLHGLHEFERNVKNFKNKGNALDFLSF
;
A
#
# COMPACT_ATOMS: atom_id res chain seq x y z
N MET A 1 2.33 -0.07 -44.24
CA MET A 1 2.21 1.22 -43.51
C MET A 1 1.16 1.11 -42.40
N ILE A 2 1.52 1.50 -41.17
CA ILE A 2 0.60 1.60 -40.03
C ILE A 2 0.34 3.05 -39.67
N GLU A 3 -0.91 3.40 -39.42
CA GLU A 3 -1.35 4.73 -39.01
C GLU A 3 -2.22 4.66 -37.76
N ILE A 4 -1.88 5.47 -36.75
CA ILE A 4 -2.60 5.54 -35.48
C ILE A 4 -3.05 6.97 -35.23
N CYS A 5 -4.36 7.19 -35.23
CA CYS A 5 -4.99 8.48 -34.95
C CYS A 5 -5.38 8.57 -33.47
N PHE A 6 -5.04 9.66 -32.80
CA PHE A 6 -5.35 9.93 -31.41
C PHE A 6 -6.34 11.09 -31.27
N GLU A 7 -7.05 11.16 -30.14
CA GLU A 7 -7.89 12.32 -29.81
C GLU A 7 -7.05 13.48 -29.30
N GLU A 8 -6.01 13.21 -28.52
CA GLU A 8 -5.12 14.22 -27.94
C GLU A 8 -3.75 14.24 -28.63
N LYS A 9 -3.21 15.45 -28.84
CA LYS A 9 -1.86 15.61 -29.41
C LYS A 9 -0.79 15.04 -28.48
N ASN A 10 -1.00 15.16 -27.17
CA ASN A 10 -0.06 14.66 -26.16
C ASN A 10 0.08 13.13 -26.20
N ASP A 11 -1.00 12.42 -26.49
CA ASP A 11 -1.00 10.96 -26.64
C ASP A 11 -0.17 10.54 -27.85
N ALA A 12 -0.43 11.15 -29.01
CA ALA A 12 0.32 10.92 -30.24
C ALA A 12 1.81 11.21 -30.02
N ALA A 13 2.14 12.33 -29.38
CA ALA A 13 3.51 12.71 -29.07
C ALA A 13 4.19 11.75 -28.06
N HIS A 14 3.45 11.19 -27.10
CA HIS A 14 3.97 10.19 -26.17
C HIS A 14 4.33 8.90 -26.90
N VAL A 15 3.39 8.35 -27.67
CA VAL A 15 3.59 7.11 -28.44
C VAL A 15 4.70 7.28 -29.48
N TYR A 16 4.70 8.39 -30.22
CA TYR A 16 5.75 8.73 -31.18
C TYR A 16 7.15 8.69 -30.56
N ARG A 17 7.36 9.37 -29.42
CA ARG A 17 8.67 9.43 -28.76
C ARG A 17 9.16 8.03 -28.35
N GLN A 18 8.26 7.19 -27.84
CA GLN A 18 8.60 5.82 -27.45
C GLN A 18 8.92 4.93 -28.66
N LEU A 19 8.13 5.03 -29.73
CA LEU A 19 8.38 4.30 -30.98
C LEU A 19 9.70 4.72 -31.60
N LYS A 20 9.95 6.03 -31.75
CA LYS A 20 11.19 6.56 -32.35
C LYS A 20 12.41 6.06 -31.60
N LYS A 21 12.44 6.20 -30.27
CA LYS A 21 13.56 5.76 -29.42
C LYS A 21 13.87 4.27 -29.58
N ARG A 22 12.85 3.40 -29.66
CA ARG A 22 13.04 1.94 -29.78
C ARG A 22 13.37 1.51 -31.21
N THR A 23 12.82 2.21 -32.21
CA THR A 23 13.04 1.94 -33.63
C THR A 23 14.49 2.26 -34.03
N GLU A 24 15.01 3.43 -33.66
CA GLU A 24 16.38 3.86 -33.99
C GLU A 24 17.46 2.87 -33.50
N SER A 25 17.17 2.13 -32.44
CA SER A 25 18.10 1.14 -31.87
C SER A 25 18.08 -0.22 -32.57
N LEU A 26 16.97 -0.61 -33.22
CA LEU A 26 16.72 -2.01 -33.62
C LEU A 26 16.32 -2.16 -35.10
N TYR A 27 15.77 -1.12 -35.71
CA TYR A 27 15.11 -1.16 -37.01
C TYR A 27 15.37 0.14 -37.77
N LYS A 28 16.59 0.28 -38.30
CA LYS A 28 17.09 1.54 -38.91
C LYS A 28 16.37 1.95 -40.19
N GLU A 29 15.73 1.00 -40.87
CA GLU A 29 15.03 1.24 -42.13
C GLU A 29 13.55 1.58 -41.91
N THR A 30 12.99 1.29 -40.72
CA THR A 30 11.65 1.75 -40.35
C THR A 30 11.64 3.24 -40.02
N SER A 31 10.73 3.97 -40.67
CA SER A 31 10.53 5.40 -40.43
C SER A 31 9.25 5.65 -39.64
N VAL A 32 9.35 6.47 -38.58
CA VAL A 32 8.22 6.86 -37.73
C VAL A 32 8.04 8.38 -37.82
N TYR A 33 6.82 8.83 -38.12
CA TYR A 33 6.45 10.24 -38.26
C TYR A 33 5.31 10.61 -37.30
N LEU A 34 5.31 11.88 -36.88
CA LEU A 34 4.23 12.48 -36.10
C LEU A 34 3.62 13.62 -36.91
N ASP A 35 2.35 13.51 -37.24
CA ASP A 35 1.56 14.54 -37.91
C ASP A 35 0.38 14.94 -37.02
N GLY A 36 0.60 15.98 -36.20
CA GLY A 36 -0.39 16.48 -35.26
C GLY A 36 -0.87 15.43 -34.25
N LYS A 37 -2.04 14.83 -34.52
CA LYS A 37 -2.66 13.78 -33.69
C LYS A 37 -2.46 12.37 -34.28
N LYS A 38 -1.64 12.22 -35.32
CA LYS A 38 -1.44 10.97 -36.06
C LYS A 38 0.00 10.50 -35.95
N VAL A 39 0.20 9.23 -35.66
CA VAL A 39 1.50 8.55 -35.73
C VAL A 39 1.50 7.64 -36.95
N ILE A 40 2.48 7.80 -37.83
CA ILE A 40 2.60 7.05 -39.08
C ILE A 40 3.90 6.25 -39.05
N ILE A 41 3.82 4.95 -39.35
CA ILE A 41 4.93 4.01 -39.31
C ILE A 41 5.05 3.36 -40.69
N HIS A 42 6.21 3.53 -41.31
CA HIS A 42 6.56 2.86 -42.56
C HIS A 42 7.49 1.69 -42.25
N ILE A 43 6.94 0.48 -42.27
CA ILE A 43 7.64 -0.77 -42.00
C ILE A 43 8.10 -1.35 -43.35
N PRO A 44 9.41 -1.56 -43.58
CA PRO A 44 9.91 -2.27 -44.75
C PRO A 44 9.46 -3.73 -44.77
N LEU A 45 9.28 -4.32 -45.96
CA LEU A 45 8.86 -5.71 -46.16
C LEU A 45 9.75 -6.75 -45.42
N CYS A 46 11.00 -6.40 -45.13
CA CYS A 46 11.96 -7.27 -44.46
C CYS A 46 11.85 -7.28 -42.93
N GLU A 47 11.06 -6.40 -42.31
CA GLU A 47 10.96 -6.25 -40.85
C GLU A 47 9.70 -6.90 -40.28
N SER A 48 9.50 -8.19 -40.57
CA SER A 48 8.28 -8.94 -40.24
C SER A 48 7.89 -8.94 -38.75
N ASN A 49 8.83 -8.68 -37.84
CA ASN A 49 8.61 -8.74 -36.39
C ASN A 49 8.53 -7.35 -35.73
N TYR A 50 8.49 -6.25 -36.49
CA TYR A 50 8.42 -4.88 -35.93
C TYR A 50 7.20 -4.69 -35.03
N ILE A 51 6.03 -5.21 -35.46
CA ILE A 51 4.78 -5.11 -34.69
C ILE A 51 4.97 -5.77 -33.32
N GLU A 52 5.46 -7.00 -33.29
CA GLU A 52 5.63 -7.78 -32.07
C GLU A 52 6.70 -7.21 -31.13
N LYS A 53 7.84 -6.78 -31.68
CA LYS A 53 9.00 -6.35 -30.87
C LYS A 53 8.95 -4.89 -30.46
N ILE A 54 8.25 -4.03 -31.20
CA ILE A 54 8.26 -2.57 -30.99
C ILE A 54 6.85 -2.06 -30.72
N LEU A 55 5.94 -2.22 -31.69
CA LEU A 55 4.63 -1.56 -31.62
C LEU A 55 3.80 -2.06 -30.44
N LEU A 56 3.68 -3.39 -30.28
CA LEU A 56 2.94 -4.02 -29.19
C LEU A 56 3.46 -3.59 -27.81
N PRO A 57 4.77 -3.74 -27.48
CA PRO A 57 5.29 -3.27 -26.20
C PRO A 57 5.07 -1.77 -25.95
N VAL A 58 5.14 -0.92 -26.98
CA VAL A 58 4.91 0.52 -26.82
C VAL A 58 3.44 0.82 -26.54
N LEU A 59 2.52 0.22 -27.28
CA LEU A 59 1.08 0.39 -27.04
C LEU A 59 0.66 -0.18 -25.69
N LEU A 60 1.16 -1.37 -25.33
CA LEU A 60 0.93 -1.97 -24.02
C LEU A 60 1.40 -1.03 -22.90
N TYR A 61 2.63 -0.52 -23.00
CA TYR A 61 3.18 0.40 -22.01
C TYR A 61 2.35 1.67 -21.89
N PHE A 62 1.97 2.26 -23.03
CA PHE A 62 1.16 3.47 -23.08
C PHE A 62 -0.20 3.28 -22.42
N ILE A 63 -0.89 2.17 -22.72
CA ILE A 63 -2.19 1.85 -22.12
C ILE A 63 -2.03 1.62 -20.61
N MET A 64 -1.08 0.77 -20.20
CA MET A 64 -0.92 0.35 -18.80
C MET A 64 -0.41 1.43 -17.85
N ASN A 65 0.44 2.35 -18.32
CA ASN A 65 1.15 3.28 -17.43
C ASN A 65 0.75 4.74 -17.63
N VAL A 66 0.11 5.08 -18.76
CA VAL A 66 -0.40 6.43 -19.03
C VAL A 66 -1.91 6.42 -18.94
N LYS A 67 -2.57 5.70 -19.87
CA LYS A 67 -4.03 5.75 -19.97
C LYS A 67 -4.75 5.14 -18.79
N GLN A 68 -4.24 4.04 -18.22
CA GLN A 68 -4.84 3.46 -17.03
C GLN A 68 -4.87 4.45 -15.86
N ASN A 69 -3.76 5.17 -15.61
CA ASN A 69 -3.69 6.16 -14.54
C ASN A 69 -4.64 7.34 -14.79
N GLU A 70 -4.72 7.82 -16.04
CA GLU A 70 -5.71 8.84 -16.43
C GLU A 70 -7.14 8.35 -16.19
N TRP A 71 -7.46 7.11 -16.57
CA TRP A 71 -8.78 6.53 -16.38
C TRP A 71 -9.15 6.33 -14.92
N ILE A 72 -8.21 5.85 -14.09
CA ILE A 72 -8.44 5.75 -12.64
C ILE A 72 -8.70 7.16 -12.09
N HIS A 73 -7.87 8.15 -12.41
CA HIS A 73 -8.05 9.52 -11.94
C HIS A 73 -9.41 10.12 -12.39
N THR A 74 -9.82 9.89 -13.63
CA THR A 74 -11.16 10.27 -14.12
C THR A 74 -12.26 9.60 -13.30
N ILE A 75 -12.13 8.30 -13.00
CA ILE A 75 -13.11 7.57 -12.19
C ILE A 75 -13.18 8.13 -10.76
N LEU A 76 -12.03 8.44 -10.15
CA LEU A 76 -11.98 9.03 -8.81
C LEU A 76 -12.72 10.37 -8.77
N LYS A 77 -12.49 11.24 -9.76
CA LYS A 77 -13.13 12.56 -9.83
C LYS A 77 -14.61 12.51 -10.20
N GLU A 78 -14.95 11.81 -11.28
CA GLU A 78 -16.29 11.89 -11.87
C GLU A 78 -17.29 10.93 -11.22
N LYS A 79 -16.85 9.75 -10.76
CA LYS A 79 -17.73 8.74 -10.17
C LYS A 79 -17.75 8.79 -8.64
N PHE A 80 -16.61 9.10 -8.02
CA PHE A 80 -16.45 9.06 -6.56
C PHE A 80 -16.24 10.43 -5.91
N PHE A 81 -16.19 11.52 -6.70
CA PHE A 81 -16.09 12.91 -6.23
C PHE A 81 -14.86 13.20 -5.36
N TYR A 82 -13.75 12.51 -5.62
CA TYR A 82 -12.46 12.83 -5.02
C TYR A 82 -11.88 14.09 -5.68
N GLU A 83 -11.95 15.23 -4.99
CA GLU A 83 -11.48 16.52 -5.51
C GLU A 83 -10.03 16.83 -5.13
N GLU A 84 -9.57 16.34 -3.97
CA GLU A 84 -8.23 16.60 -3.47
C GLU A 84 -7.18 15.82 -4.27
N GLN A 85 -6.15 16.54 -4.74
CA GLN A 85 -5.10 15.94 -5.54
C GLN A 85 -4.26 14.93 -4.74
N GLU A 86 -4.03 15.18 -3.46
CA GLU A 86 -3.23 14.30 -2.62
C GLU A 86 -3.96 12.98 -2.33
N GLU A 87 -5.24 13.02 -1.96
CA GLU A 87 -6.10 11.84 -1.85
C GLU A 87 -6.13 11.03 -3.16
N CYS A 88 -6.28 11.68 -4.32
CA CYS A 88 -6.22 11.01 -5.61
C CYS A 88 -4.87 10.32 -5.86
N HIS A 89 -3.74 10.96 -5.51
CA HIS A 89 -2.42 10.35 -5.62
C HIS A 89 -2.26 9.15 -4.69
N GLN A 90 -2.77 9.21 -3.48
CA GLN A 90 -2.72 8.12 -2.51
C GLN A 90 -3.52 6.92 -3.00
N ILE A 91 -4.74 7.12 -3.51
CA ILE A 91 -5.56 6.04 -4.10
C ILE A 91 -4.89 5.45 -5.34
N LEU A 92 -4.32 6.28 -6.23
CA LEU A 92 -3.54 5.80 -7.38
C LEU A 92 -2.34 4.95 -6.95
N HIS A 93 -1.65 5.34 -5.87
CA HIS A 93 -0.58 4.54 -5.30
C HIS A 93 -1.10 3.19 -4.79
N MET A 94 -2.26 3.15 -4.12
CA MET A 94 -2.89 1.90 -3.69
C MET A 94 -3.20 0.97 -4.87
N ALA A 95 -3.77 1.52 -5.95
CA ALA A 95 -4.02 0.75 -7.18
C ALA A 95 -2.73 0.12 -7.74
N GLN A 96 -1.62 0.84 -7.73
CA GLN A 96 -0.32 0.33 -8.19
C GLN A 96 0.23 -0.78 -7.28
N GLU A 97 0.08 -0.66 -5.95
CA GLU A 97 0.54 -1.69 -5.02
C GLU A 97 -0.32 -2.96 -5.08
N ILE A 98 -1.63 -2.82 -5.36
CA ILE A 98 -2.53 -3.95 -5.65
C ILE A 98 -2.05 -4.69 -6.90
N LEU A 99 -1.80 -3.98 -8.00
CA LEU A 99 -1.33 -4.59 -9.24
C LEU A 99 0.01 -5.33 -9.11
N LYS A 100 0.89 -4.87 -8.22
CA LYS A 100 2.18 -5.50 -7.91
C LYS A 100 2.08 -6.65 -6.89
N GLU A 101 0.87 -7.01 -6.46
CA GLU A 101 0.61 -8.06 -5.47
C GLU A 101 1.32 -7.83 -4.12
N ARG A 102 1.63 -6.56 -3.80
CA ARG A 102 2.31 -6.21 -2.54
C ARG A 102 1.36 -6.21 -1.35
N ARG A 103 0.05 -6.17 -1.60
CA ARG A 103 -1.00 -6.36 -0.59
C ARG A 103 -1.54 -7.78 -0.66
N LYS A 104 -1.05 -8.64 0.24
CA LYS A 104 -1.47 -10.05 0.30
C LYS A 104 -2.97 -10.15 0.64
N GLY A 105 -3.70 -10.98 -0.10
CA GLY A 105 -5.12 -11.26 0.16
C GLY A 105 -6.10 -10.28 -0.48
N VAL A 106 -5.63 -9.17 -1.04
CA VAL A 106 -6.46 -8.20 -1.76
C VAL A 106 -6.64 -8.66 -3.21
N ALA A 107 -7.89 -8.79 -3.65
CA ALA A 107 -8.33 -9.03 -5.04
C ALA A 107 -7.35 -9.81 -5.94
N ARG A 108 -7.27 -11.14 -5.76
CA ARG A 108 -6.36 -12.07 -6.50
C ARG A 108 -6.54 -12.05 -8.02
N ASP A 109 -7.57 -11.40 -8.51
CA ASP A 109 -7.88 -11.22 -9.93
C ASP A 109 -7.45 -9.89 -10.52
N LEU A 110 -6.95 -8.96 -9.70
CA LEU A 110 -6.46 -7.64 -10.12
C LEU A 110 -4.93 -7.59 -10.15
N THR A 111 -4.31 -8.48 -10.93
CA THR A 111 -2.85 -8.55 -11.05
C THR A 111 -2.37 -7.86 -12.32
N ARG A 112 -1.16 -7.27 -12.26
CA ARG A 112 -0.54 -6.64 -13.44
C ARG A 112 -0.50 -7.58 -14.64
N HIS A 113 -0.15 -8.84 -14.41
CA HIS A 113 -0.09 -9.86 -15.46
C HIS A 113 -1.43 -10.08 -16.16
N LYS A 114 -2.56 -10.15 -15.43
CA LYS A 114 -3.88 -10.31 -16.04
C LYS A 114 -4.26 -9.13 -16.94
N PHE A 115 -3.96 -7.91 -16.50
CA PHE A 115 -4.20 -6.71 -17.28
C PHE A 115 -3.33 -6.68 -18.55
N GLU A 116 -2.04 -7.02 -18.43
CA GLU A 116 -1.12 -7.08 -19.56
C GLU A 116 -1.54 -8.15 -20.58
N THR A 117 -1.90 -9.35 -20.12
CA THR A 117 -2.38 -10.44 -21.00
C THR A 117 -3.64 -10.05 -21.76
N TYR A 118 -4.61 -9.37 -21.09
CA TYR A 118 -5.82 -8.92 -21.77
C TYR A 118 -5.51 -7.92 -22.89
N ILE A 119 -4.68 -6.90 -22.62
CA ILE A 119 -4.30 -5.92 -23.65
C ILE A 119 -3.54 -6.59 -24.78
N MET A 120 -2.56 -7.44 -24.47
CA MET A 120 -1.76 -8.11 -25.49
C MET A 120 -2.61 -9.00 -26.39
N SER A 121 -3.56 -9.77 -25.83
CA SER A 121 -4.53 -10.53 -26.63
C SER A 121 -5.32 -9.59 -27.54
N SER A 122 -5.90 -8.53 -26.98
CA SER A 122 -6.72 -7.57 -27.74
C SER A 122 -5.95 -6.89 -28.88
N LEU A 123 -4.66 -6.61 -28.70
CA LEU A 123 -3.83 -6.00 -29.74
C LEU A 123 -3.38 -7.01 -30.81
N ASN A 124 -2.99 -8.22 -30.41
CA ASN A 124 -2.51 -9.27 -31.33
C ASN A 124 -3.58 -9.73 -32.32
N ASP A 125 -4.86 -9.70 -31.94
CA ASP A 125 -5.94 -10.26 -32.74
C ASP A 125 -6.18 -9.52 -34.08
N TRP A 126 -5.67 -8.31 -34.26
CA TRP A 126 -5.99 -7.48 -35.43
C TRP A 126 -4.87 -6.53 -35.91
N LEU A 127 -3.76 -6.37 -35.17
CA LEU A 127 -2.65 -5.53 -35.61
C LEU A 127 -1.85 -6.21 -36.72
N CYS A 128 -2.04 -5.78 -37.96
CA CYS A 128 -1.27 -6.21 -39.12
C CYS A 128 -0.85 -5.00 -39.98
N ASP A 129 0.09 -5.19 -40.91
CA ASP A 129 0.46 -4.17 -41.89
C ASP A 129 -0.13 -4.52 -43.27
N PRO A 130 -0.78 -3.58 -44.01
CA PRO A 130 -1.07 -2.19 -43.66
C PRO A 130 -2.32 -2.05 -42.76
N LEU A 131 -2.34 -1.00 -41.93
CA LEU A 131 -3.45 -0.74 -41.02
C LEU A 131 -3.58 0.74 -40.68
N SER A 132 -4.79 1.27 -40.68
CA SER A 132 -5.10 2.62 -40.18
C SER A 132 -6.24 2.55 -39.18
N PHE A 133 -6.05 3.07 -37.97
CA PHE A 133 -7.10 3.03 -36.93
C PHE A 133 -7.07 4.25 -36.00
N SER A 134 -8.22 4.51 -35.38
CA SER A 134 -8.33 5.45 -34.26
C SER A 134 -8.09 4.74 -32.93
N PHE A 135 -7.14 5.23 -32.13
CA PHE A 135 -6.86 4.73 -30.80
C PHE A 135 -8.08 4.86 -29.88
N SER A 136 -8.86 5.95 -29.98
CA SER A 136 -10.05 6.10 -29.15
C SER A 136 -11.17 5.13 -29.54
N SER A 137 -11.33 4.84 -30.83
CA SER A 137 -12.23 3.79 -31.29
C SER A 137 -11.79 2.42 -30.79
N TYR A 138 -10.48 2.11 -30.85
CA TYR A 138 -9.93 0.88 -30.27
C TYR A 138 -10.27 0.76 -28.77
N VAL A 139 -10.01 1.81 -28.00
CA VAL A 139 -10.33 1.85 -26.56
C VAL A 139 -11.84 1.65 -26.33
N ARG A 140 -12.69 2.35 -27.07
CA ARG A 140 -14.15 2.33 -26.89
C ARG A 140 -14.75 0.96 -27.19
N PHE A 141 -14.32 0.31 -28.26
CA PHE A 141 -14.97 -0.89 -28.77
C PHE A 141 -14.27 -2.18 -28.35
N ARG A 142 -12.93 -2.21 -28.30
CA ARG A 142 -12.16 -3.42 -27.99
C ARG A 142 -11.66 -3.51 -26.56
N LEU A 143 -11.48 -2.39 -25.86
CA LEU A 143 -11.02 -2.37 -24.47
C LEU A 143 -12.14 -2.18 -23.44
N ARG A 144 -13.39 -2.51 -23.78
CA ARG A 144 -14.51 -2.39 -22.84
C ARG A 144 -14.28 -3.16 -21.55
N THR A 145 -13.96 -4.45 -21.63
CA THR A 145 -13.72 -5.28 -20.44
C THR A 145 -12.48 -4.80 -19.68
N TYR A 146 -11.44 -4.34 -20.38
CA TYR A 146 -10.29 -3.73 -19.73
C TYR A 146 -10.69 -2.50 -18.90
N ARG A 147 -11.53 -1.60 -19.44
CA ARG A 147 -12.01 -0.43 -18.68
C ARG A 147 -12.85 -0.82 -17.47
N GLU A 148 -13.63 -1.91 -17.57
CA GLU A 148 -14.35 -2.48 -16.43
C GLU A 148 -13.37 -3.02 -15.36
N MET A 149 -12.28 -3.68 -15.78
CA MET A 149 -11.20 -4.11 -14.87
C MET A 149 -10.53 -2.90 -14.18
N VAL A 150 -10.26 -1.82 -14.91
CA VAL A 150 -9.70 -0.58 -14.35
C VAL A 150 -10.67 0.07 -13.36
N ALA A 151 -11.97 0.08 -13.64
CA ALA A 151 -12.96 0.61 -12.72
C ALA A 151 -13.02 -0.20 -11.41
N ARG A 152 -12.99 -1.52 -11.52
CA ARG A 152 -12.91 -2.40 -10.34
C ARG A 152 -11.60 -2.21 -9.57
N LEU A 153 -10.49 -1.98 -10.24
CA LEU A 153 -9.22 -1.65 -9.59
C LEU A 153 -9.32 -0.33 -8.80
N ALA A 154 -9.96 0.70 -9.37
CA ALA A 154 -10.19 1.95 -8.66
C ALA A 154 -11.06 1.74 -7.41
N GLU A 155 -12.14 0.97 -7.52
CA GLU A 155 -13.02 0.62 -6.38
C GLU A 155 -12.26 -0.06 -5.25
N VAL A 156 -11.50 -1.11 -5.55
CA VAL A 156 -10.70 -1.82 -4.54
C VAL A 156 -9.61 -0.91 -3.95
N ALA A 157 -8.99 -0.05 -4.77
CA ALA A 157 -7.99 0.91 -4.27
C ALA A 157 -8.60 1.95 -3.31
N ILE A 158 -9.84 2.37 -3.55
CA ILE A 158 -10.60 3.24 -2.64
C ILE A 158 -10.87 2.53 -1.31
N ASP A 159 -11.32 1.28 -1.35
CA ASP A 159 -11.60 0.51 -0.13
C ASP A 159 -10.33 0.35 0.71
N GLU A 160 -9.22 -0.02 0.07
CA GLU A 160 -7.91 -0.14 0.73
C GLU A 160 -7.40 1.19 1.29
N TYR A 161 -7.63 2.30 0.59
CA TYR A 161 -7.32 3.64 1.07
C TYR A 161 -8.14 3.98 2.32
N LYS A 162 -9.46 3.74 2.30
CA LYS A 162 -10.34 4.00 3.43
C LYS A 162 -9.98 3.15 4.65
N MET A 163 -9.69 1.87 4.45
CA MET A 163 -9.23 0.98 5.52
C MET A 163 -7.92 1.49 6.16
N GLU A 164 -6.98 2.00 5.36
CA GLU A 164 -5.75 2.61 5.89
C GLU A 164 -6.07 3.88 6.69
N GLN A 165 -6.96 4.76 6.20
CA GLN A 165 -7.36 5.96 6.93
C GLN A 165 -8.05 5.63 8.26
N GLU A 166 -8.97 4.65 8.25
CA GLU A 166 -9.63 4.15 9.46
C GLU A 166 -8.62 3.60 10.47
N TYR A 167 -7.61 2.86 10.01
CA TYR A 167 -6.52 2.39 10.87
C TYR A 167 -5.73 3.56 11.48
N GLN A 168 -5.36 4.58 10.69
CA GLN A 168 -4.63 5.74 11.22
C GLN A 168 -5.47 6.53 12.24
N MET A 169 -6.77 6.73 11.97
CA MET A 169 -7.69 7.38 12.92
C MET A 169 -7.84 6.57 14.21
N PHE A 170 -7.91 5.24 14.10
CA PHE A 170 -7.93 4.35 15.26
C PHE A 170 -6.66 4.48 16.09
N ILE A 171 -5.48 4.44 15.47
CA ILE A 171 -4.20 4.62 16.15
C ILE A 171 -4.13 5.98 16.85
N GLU A 172 -4.58 7.06 16.19
CA GLU A 172 -4.58 8.40 16.78
C GLU A 172 -5.52 8.51 17.97
N THR A 173 -6.70 7.90 17.90
CA THR A 173 -7.63 7.79 19.03
C THR A 173 -6.95 7.13 20.23
N LEU A 174 -6.21 6.05 20.01
CA LEU A 174 -5.47 5.36 21.07
C LEU A 174 -4.32 6.22 21.64
N ARG A 175 -3.59 6.97 20.80
CA ARG A 175 -2.53 7.89 21.26
C ARG A 175 -3.10 8.96 22.18
N GLN A 176 -4.24 9.54 21.83
CA GLN A 176 -4.91 10.54 22.67
C GLN A 176 -5.28 9.97 24.04
N GLN A 177 -5.76 8.72 24.09
CA GLN A 177 -6.01 8.01 25.36
C GLN A 177 -4.72 7.84 26.19
N VAL A 178 -3.60 7.48 25.56
CA VAL A 178 -2.32 7.30 26.27
C VAL A 178 -1.79 8.62 26.84
N SER A 179 -1.90 9.71 26.09
CA SER A 179 -1.41 11.04 26.47
C SER A 179 -2.26 11.71 27.55
N GLY A 180 -3.57 11.49 27.57
CA GLY A 180 -4.48 12.05 28.58
C GLY A 180 -4.46 11.34 29.94
N ARG A 181 -3.88 10.13 30.04
CA ARG A 181 -3.93 9.27 31.23
C ARG A 181 -2.68 9.38 32.10
N LYS A 182 -2.88 9.48 33.42
CA LYS A 182 -1.78 9.36 34.40
C LYS A 182 -1.25 7.93 34.42
N SER A 183 0.07 7.80 34.42
CA SER A 183 0.74 6.50 34.44
C SER A 183 0.55 5.78 35.78
N ARG A 184 0.06 4.53 35.73
CA ARG A 184 -0.12 3.66 36.91
C ARG A 184 1.11 2.82 37.24
N LEU A 185 1.97 2.54 36.24
CA LEU A 185 3.22 1.80 36.40
C LEU A 185 4.37 2.54 35.72
N SER A 186 5.54 2.56 36.39
CA SER A 186 6.76 3.17 35.83
C SER A 186 7.20 2.46 34.55
N CYS A 187 7.19 1.13 34.55
CA CYS A 187 7.40 0.33 33.36
C CYS A 187 6.56 -0.96 33.37
N VAL A 188 6.39 -1.51 32.18
CA VAL A 188 5.87 -2.86 31.95
C VAL A 188 6.87 -3.59 31.05
N HIS A 189 7.17 -4.84 31.39
CA HIS A 189 7.92 -5.73 30.51
C HIS A 189 6.92 -6.66 29.81
N LEU A 190 7.02 -6.74 28.49
CA LEU A 190 6.10 -7.47 27.62
C LEU A 190 6.89 -8.45 26.76
N ILE A 191 6.69 -9.76 26.96
CA ILE A 191 7.31 -10.80 26.13
C ILE A 191 6.28 -11.24 25.09
N PHE A 192 6.68 -11.31 23.82
CA PHE A 192 5.91 -11.94 22.75
C PHE A 192 6.64 -13.19 22.24
N ASP A 193 6.04 -14.34 22.53
CA ASP A 193 6.44 -15.68 22.08
C ASP A 193 5.15 -16.50 21.89
N GLU A 194 4.58 -16.46 20.68
CA GLU A 194 3.21 -16.89 20.31
C GLU A 194 2.05 -16.14 20.99
N SER A 195 2.25 -15.70 22.23
CA SER A 195 1.30 -14.93 23.03
C SER A 195 2.01 -13.88 23.88
N PHE A 196 1.27 -12.87 24.31
CA PHE A 196 1.80 -11.80 25.14
C PHE A 196 1.81 -12.17 26.63
N ILE A 197 2.95 -11.99 27.28
CA ILE A 197 3.12 -12.18 28.71
C ILE A 197 3.61 -10.88 29.36
N PHE A 198 2.87 -10.43 30.38
CA PHE A 198 3.13 -9.18 31.09
C PHE A 198 3.92 -9.41 32.38
N TYR A 199 4.84 -8.49 32.68
CA TYR A 199 5.54 -8.41 33.94
C TYR A 199 5.59 -6.96 34.44
N ASP A 200 5.54 -6.79 35.75
CA ASP A 200 5.73 -5.49 36.40
C ASP A 200 7.21 -5.07 36.43
N ASP A 201 7.47 -3.89 37.00
CA ASP A 201 8.78 -3.29 37.22
C ASP A 201 9.73 -4.16 38.08
N LYS A 202 9.17 -5.07 38.88
CA LYS A 202 9.93 -6.03 39.70
C LYS A 202 10.12 -7.37 39.01
N GLY A 203 9.72 -7.51 37.75
CA GLY A 203 9.79 -8.75 36.99
C GLY A 203 8.82 -9.82 37.48
N ARG A 204 7.75 -9.45 38.19
CA ARG A 204 6.71 -10.38 38.60
C ARG A 204 5.67 -10.45 37.50
N ARG A 205 5.28 -11.68 37.13
CA ARG A 205 4.28 -11.91 36.09
C ARG A 205 2.94 -11.29 36.51
N LEU A 206 2.38 -10.46 35.64
CA LEU A 206 1.02 -9.94 35.76
C LEU A 206 0.09 -10.92 35.04
N LYS A 207 -0.67 -11.69 35.81
CA LYS A 207 -1.68 -12.60 35.25
C LYS A 207 -2.87 -11.81 34.69
N GLN A 208 -3.61 -12.42 33.77
CA GLN A 208 -4.73 -11.76 33.09
C GLN A 208 -5.79 -11.26 34.07
N GLU A 209 -6.09 -12.00 35.14
CA GLU A 209 -7.09 -11.60 36.15
C GLU A 209 -6.68 -10.30 36.84
N ARG A 210 -5.38 -10.09 37.02
CA ARG A 210 -4.82 -8.88 37.60
C ARG A 210 -4.76 -7.74 36.59
N LEU A 211 -4.52 -8.03 35.31
CA LEU A 211 -4.56 -7.04 34.22
C LEU A 211 -5.96 -6.49 34.01
N VAL A 212 -7.00 -7.31 34.13
CA VAL A 212 -8.40 -6.88 34.02
C VAL A 212 -8.75 -5.86 35.11
N GLN A 213 -8.17 -5.95 36.31
CA GLN A 213 -8.35 -4.94 37.37
C GLN A 213 -7.74 -3.57 37.03
N TYR A 214 -6.84 -3.52 36.03
CA TYR A 214 -6.35 -2.25 35.53
C TYR A 214 -7.27 -1.64 34.48
N ILE A 215 -8.08 -2.45 33.80
CA ILE A 215 -8.90 -2.00 32.68
C ILE A 215 -9.95 -1.00 33.18
N ASP A 216 -9.94 0.18 32.58
CA ASP A 216 -10.95 1.20 32.81
C ASP A 216 -12.28 0.78 32.17
N GLU A 217 -13.36 0.80 32.93
CA GLU A 217 -14.69 0.43 32.41
C GLU A 217 -15.15 1.35 31.28
N GLU A 218 -14.65 2.60 31.21
CA GLU A 218 -14.96 3.51 30.11
C GLU A 218 -14.39 3.04 28.77
N LEU A 219 -13.22 2.38 28.78
CA LEU A 219 -12.63 1.77 27.57
C LEU A 219 -13.48 0.62 27.02
N LEU A 220 -14.18 -0.11 27.90
CA LEU A 220 -15.06 -1.21 27.51
C LEU A 220 -16.44 -0.74 27.01
N LYS A 221 -16.80 0.52 27.28
CA LYS A 221 -18.07 1.13 26.85
C LYS A 221 -17.97 1.81 25.48
N GLN A 222 -16.77 2.00 24.92
CA GLN A 222 -16.59 2.48 23.55
C GLN A 222 -17.07 1.43 22.55
N LYS A 223 -18.31 1.58 22.07
CA LYS A 223 -18.94 0.62 21.15
C LYS A 223 -18.40 0.70 19.72
N ASP A 224 -17.80 1.82 19.35
CA ASP A 224 -17.44 2.12 17.97
C ASP A 224 -16.04 1.60 17.58
N VAL A 225 -15.27 1.09 18.55
CA VAL A 225 -13.88 0.68 18.34
C VAL A 225 -13.61 -0.64 19.04
N TYR A 226 -13.22 -1.67 18.28
CA TYR A 226 -12.75 -2.93 18.85
C TYR A 226 -11.33 -2.74 19.42
N ILE A 227 -11.20 -2.77 20.74
CA ILE A 227 -9.92 -2.72 21.43
C ILE A 227 -9.57 -4.13 21.91
N ASP A 228 -8.38 -4.63 21.55
CA ASP A 228 -7.89 -5.91 22.06
C ASP A 228 -7.81 -5.86 23.60
N THR A 229 -8.63 -6.69 24.25
CA THR A 229 -8.78 -6.69 25.71
C THR A 229 -7.63 -7.40 26.44
N LYS A 230 -6.78 -8.13 25.71
CA LYS A 230 -5.69 -8.91 26.28
C LYS A 230 -4.41 -8.09 26.42
N VAL A 231 -4.15 -7.20 25.47
CA VAL A 231 -2.88 -6.48 25.33
C VAL A 231 -3.09 -4.98 25.31
N ILE A 232 -3.92 -4.48 24.39
CA ILE A 232 -4.08 -3.04 24.18
C ILE A 232 -4.83 -2.41 25.35
N ALA A 233 -6.00 -2.91 25.74
CA ALA A 233 -6.80 -2.32 26.82
C ALA A 233 -6.05 -2.27 28.17
N PRO A 234 -5.32 -3.32 28.62
CA PRO A 234 -4.49 -3.22 29.81
C PRO A 234 -3.40 -2.16 29.69
N LEU A 235 -2.68 -2.09 28.56
CA LEU A 235 -1.61 -1.10 28.37
C LEU A 235 -2.14 0.33 28.30
N LEU A 236 -3.29 0.57 27.65
CA LEU A 236 -3.94 1.87 27.62
C LEU A 236 -4.35 2.32 29.03
N SER A 237 -4.92 1.39 29.82
CA SER A 237 -5.41 1.70 31.16
C SER A 237 -4.28 1.88 32.18
N ILE A 238 -3.17 1.14 32.03
CA ILE A 238 -1.96 1.32 32.82
C ILE A 238 -1.23 2.61 32.40
N SER A 239 -1.27 2.95 31.10
CA SER A 239 -0.48 4.02 30.46
C SER A 239 0.96 4.07 31.00
N PRO A 240 1.74 2.98 30.90
CA PRO A 240 3.05 2.93 31.53
C PRO A 240 3.99 3.97 30.93
N LYS A 241 4.96 4.48 31.72
CA LYS A 241 5.94 5.44 31.19
C LYS A 241 6.89 4.76 30.18
N LYS A 242 7.17 3.48 30.36
CA LYS A 242 7.96 2.65 29.44
C LYS A 242 7.39 1.24 29.27
N ILE A 243 7.49 0.71 28.06
CA ILE A 243 7.15 -0.66 27.68
C ILE A 243 8.41 -1.30 27.11
N TYR A 244 8.97 -2.26 27.82
CA TYR A 244 10.07 -3.08 27.33
C TYR A 244 9.51 -4.29 26.62
N LEU A 245 9.54 -4.31 25.28
CA LEU A 245 8.96 -5.36 24.47
C LEU A 245 10.05 -6.31 23.97
N TYR A 246 9.96 -7.58 24.34
CA TYR A 246 10.91 -8.63 24.00
C TYR A 246 10.31 -9.60 23.00
N THR A 247 10.94 -9.75 21.83
CA THR A 247 10.40 -10.61 20.77
C THR A 247 11.46 -11.02 19.75
N LYS A 248 11.21 -12.10 19.02
CA LYS A 248 11.91 -12.46 17.77
C LYS A 248 11.19 -11.96 16.51
N GLU A 249 9.92 -11.59 16.62
CA GLU A 249 9.04 -11.27 15.49
C GLU A 249 8.68 -9.78 15.45
N GLN A 250 9.65 -8.93 15.12
CA GLN A 250 9.46 -7.47 15.16
C GLN A 250 8.38 -6.95 14.21
N ASP A 251 8.10 -7.68 13.13
CA ASP A 251 7.12 -7.33 12.09
C ASP A 251 5.71 -7.87 12.39
N HIS A 252 5.49 -8.52 13.53
CA HIS A 252 4.16 -8.99 13.91
C HIS A 252 3.19 -7.81 14.06
N ASN A 253 1.99 -7.90 13.47
CA ASN A 253 1.02 -6.81 13.40
C ASN A 253 0.73 -6.14 14.76
N MET A 254 0.58 -6.92 15.83
CA MET A 254 0.33 -6.37 17.18
C MET A 254 1.54 -5.58 17.70
N ILE A 255 2.78 -5.99 17.38
CA ILE A 255 3.99 -5.28 17.79
C ILE A 255 4.10 -3.95 17.05
N VAL A 256 3.81 -3.94 15.75
CA VAL A 256 3.72 -2.70 14.95
C VAL A 256 2.67 -1.77 15.53
N THR A 257 1.46 -2.28 15.82
CA THR A 257 0.39 -1.50 16.47
C THR A 257 0.82 -0.94 17.83
N LEU A 258 1.47 -1.73 18.69
CA LEU A 258 1.98 -1.25 19.98
C LEU A 258 2.99 -0.11 19.82
N ARG A 259 3.92 -0.24 18.87
CA ARG A 259 4.88 0.83 18.57
C ARG A 259 4.20 2.08 18.02
N ASN A 260 3.19 1.92 17.18
CA ASN A 260 2.43 3.04 16.62
C ASN A 260 1.64 3.77 17.71
N VAL A 261 0.98 3.05 18.63
CA VAL A 261 0.15 3.61 19.71
C VAL A 261 0.99 4.23 20.82
N PHE A 262 2.00 3.52 21.32
CA PHE A 262 2.77 3.94 22.50
C PHE A 262 4.10 4.64 22.15
N GLN A 263 4.43 4.76 20.86
CA GLN A 263 5.52 5.56 20.32
C GLN A 263 6.86 5.32 21.07
N GLU A 264 7.53 6.38 21.52
CA GLU A 264 8.82 6.34 22.20
C GLU A 264 8.80 5.61 23.56
N ARG A 265 7.60 5.33 24.10
CA ARG A 265 7.48 4.52 25.31
C ARG A 265 7.85 3.06 25.06
N VAL A 266 7.80 2.56 23.82
CA VAL A 266 8.16 1.18 23.47
C VAL A 266 9.65 1.04 23.15
N GLN A 267 10.33 0.14 23.86
CA GLN A 267 11.72 -0.23 23.60
C GLN A 267 11.79 -1.71 23.21
N LEU A 268 12.20 -1.99 21.97
CA LEU A 268 12.36 -3.35 21.46
C LEU A 268 13.67 -3.97 21.94
N HIS A 269 13.59 -5.23 22.34
CA HIS A 269 14.71 -6.03 22.80
C HIS A 269 14.63 -7.47 22.27
N GLY A 270 15.78 -8.13 22.17
CA GLY A 270 15.82 -9.56 21.95
C GLY A 270 15.37 -10.33 23.21
N LEU A 271 14.76 -11.50 23.03
CA LEU A 271 14.28 -12.34 24.15
C LEU A 271 15.36 -12.61 25.21
N HIS A 272 16.62 -12.78 24.78
CA HIS A 272 17.76 -13.04 25.66
C HIS A 272 18.10 -11.86 26.61
N GLU A 273 17.59 -10.66 26.33
CA GLU A 273 17.86 -9.47 27.15
C GLU A 273 16.89 -9.32 28.34
N PHE A 274 15.82 -10.13 28.39
CA PHE A 274 14.78 -10.02 29.41
C PHE A 274 15.34 -10.09 30.83
N GLU A 275 16.08 -11.15 31.15
CA GLU A 275 16.63 -11.34 32.50
C GLU A 275 17.55 -10.21 32.93
N ARG A 276 18.41 -9.75 32.01
CA ARG A 276 19.36 -8.66 32.25
C ARG A 276 18.62 -7.36 32.56
N ASN A 277 17.63 -7.02 31.75
CA ASN A 277 16.88 -5.77 31.89
C ASN A 277 16.06 -5.78 33.17
N VAL A 278 15.39 -6.88 33.52
CA VAL A 278 14.65 -7.02 34.78
C VAL A 278 15.56 -6.95 36.01
N LYS A 279 16.74 -7.59 35.99
CA LYS A 279 17.71 -7.52 37.10
C LYS A 279 18.23 -6.10 37.33
N ASN A 280 18.49 -5.35 36.26
CA ASN A 280 18.94 -3.95 36.35
C ASN A 280 17.89 -3.04 37.03
N PHE A 281 16.59 -3.30 36.84
CA PHE A 281 15.53 -2.57 37.53
C PHE A 281 15.40 -2.93 39.01
N LYS A 282 15.55 -4.21 39.36
CA LYS A 282 15.62 -4.63 40.78
C LYS A 282 16.74 -3.93 41.54
N ASN A 283 17.93 -3.82 40.92
CA ASN A 283 19.08 -3.19 41.55
C ASN A 283 18.94 -1.66 41.68
N LYS A 284 18.30 -0.99 40.71
CA LYS A 284 18.02 0.46 40.78
C LYS A 284 16.92 0.80 41.79
N GLY A 285 15.90 -0.03 41.93
CA GLY A 285 14.87 0.13 42.97
C GLY A 285 15.47 0.07 44.38
N ASN A 286 16.31 -0.94 44.63
CA ASN A 286 17.02 -1.05 45.92
C ASN A 286 17.93 0.16 46.19
N ALA A 287 18.61 0.72 45.19
CA ALA A 287 19.49 1.87 45.37
C ALA A 287 18.74 3.18 45.69
N LEU A 288 17.49 3.34 45.23
CA LEU A 288 16.65 4.49 45.54
C LEU A 288 16.03 4.38 46.94
N ASP A 289 15.72 3.17 47.41
CA ASP A 289 15.24 2.92 48.78
C ASP A 289 16.32 3.23 49.85
N PHE A 290 17.61 3.27 49.47
CA PHE A 290 18.70 3.72 50.35
C PHE A 290 18.88 5.25 50.41
N LEU A 291 18.28 6.00 49.49
CA LEU A 291 18.40 7.47 49.43
C LEU A 291 17.17 8.20 50.00
N SER A 292 16.18 7.45 50.52
CA SER A 292 15.04 7.97 51.27
C SER A 292 15.19 7.67 52.76
N PHE A 293 16.24 8.22 53.37
CA PHE A 293 16.37 8.39 54.83
C PHE A 293 16.71 9.84 55.14
#